data_AF-A0A8J9ZGK0-F1
#
_entry.id   AF-A0A8J9ZGK0-F1
#
_cell.length_a   1.000
_cell.length_b   1.000
_cell.length_c   1.000
_cell.angle_alpha   90.00
_cell.angle_beta   90.00
_cell.angle_gamma   90.00
#
_symmetry.space_group_name_H-M   'P 1'
#
loop_
_entity.id
_entity.type
_entity.pdbx_description
1 polymer ?
#
loop_
_entity_poly.entity_id
_entity_poly.type
_entity_poly.pdbx_seq_one_letter_code
_entity_poly.pdbx_strand_id
1 'polypeptide(L)'
;MAPMILLLLAAVVGVAVAGDVPCRPIKDIYPSGKELCEKMWDGAFVYETDLSRAYTMWFFERDNPNDKVSHKLGKTPPNKCHLQYLHKTVPGPEPDNFTECHPWKNRACCRQETVPYPLKINQNYGPEWRWDRCGALSSACERFFVQEACFYECEPNAGLYRKISDKDFDESNPEHNKWQIRGMPIRADYCDAWWTACRNDLFCAYGQGCYYEEAGRDYLSDFINSIKSILGWFSQ
;
A
#
# COMPACT_ATOMS: atom_id res chain seq x y z
N MET A 1 -7.77 38.20 56.79
CA MET A 1 -8.25 36.93 56.23
C MET A 1 -8.64 37.20 54.78
N ALA A 2 -7.77 36.86 53.84
CA ALA A 2 -8.04 36.94 52.39
C ALA A 2 -7.89 35.52 51.83
N PRO A 3 -8.84 35.01 51.03
CA PRO A 3 -8.74 33.66 50.52
C PRO A 3 -7.77 33.63 49.35
N MET A 4 -6.79 32.74 49.43
CA MET A 4 -5.83 32.45 48.37
C MET A 4 -6.58 31.69 47.27
N ILE A 5 -6.85 32.34 46.14
CA ILE A 5 -7.42 31.70 44.96
C ILE A 5 -6.32 30.87 44.31
N LEU A 6 -6.40 29.55 44.50
CA LEU A 6 -5.56 28.56 43.83
C LEU A 6 -6.05 28.42 42.38
N LEU A 7 -5.37 29.08 41.44
CA LEU A 7 -5.54 28.84 40.00
C LEU A 7 -4.99 27.46 39.65
N LEU A 8 -5.87 26.45 39.63
CA LEU A 8 -5.60 25.15 39.04
C LEU A 8 -5.60 25.32 37.51
N LEU A 9 -4.41 25.49 36.94
CA LEU A 9 -4.19 25.26 35.51
C LEU A 9 -4.37 23.76 35.25
N ALA A 10 -5.55 23.38 34.78
CA ALA A 10 -5.77 22.06 34.20
C ALA A 10 -4.96 21.98 32.89
N ALA A 11 -3.73 21.46 32.99
CA ALA A 11 -3.02 21.00 31.82
C ALA A 11 -3.77 19.79 31.27
N VAL A 12 -4.57 20.03 30.22
CA VAL A 12 -5.03 18.94 29.35
C VAL A 12 -3.77 18.46 28.63
N VAL A 13 -3.09 17.49 29.24
CA VAL A 13 -2.06 16.72 28.54
C VAL A 13 -2.82 15.90 27.51
N GLY A 14 -2.96 16.46 26.31
CA GLY A 14 -3.27 15.67 25.14
C GLY A 14 -2.21 14.57 25.08
N VAL A 15 -2.66 13.32 25.17
CA VAL A 15 -1.81 12.18 24.88
C VAL A 15 -1.43 12.34 23.41
N ALA A 16 -0.22 12.85 23.16
CA ALA A 16 0.35 12.88 21.83
C ALA A 16 0.48 11.42 21.39
N VAL A 17 -0.35 11.03 20.41
CA VAL A 17 -0.15 9.79 19.67
C VAL A 17 1.24 9.90 19.03
N ALA A 18 2.05 8.85 19.15
CA ALA A 18 3.41 8.87 18.63
C ALA A 18 3.42 9.22 17.12
N GLY A 19 4.06 10.34 16.79
CA GLY A 19 4.67 10.67 15.50
C GLY A 19 3.80 10.66 14.24
N ASP A 20 2.94 11.66 14.05
CA ASP A 20 2.32 11.86 12.73
C ASP A 20 3.39 12.24 11.69
N VAL A 21 3.54 11.40 10.67
CA VAL A 21 4.31 11.72 9.46
C VAL A 21 3.88 13.07 8.92
N PRO A 22 4.82 13.97 8.58
CA PRO A 22 4.46 15.24 7.99
C PRO A 22 3.62 15.06 6.71
N CYS A 23 2.41 15.59 6.75
CA CYS A 23 1.57 15.72 5.56
C CYS A 23 2.13 16.80 4.64
N ARG A 24 2.36 16.45 3.38
CA ARG A 24 2.86 17.37 2.36
C ARG A 24 2.25 17.04 0.99
N PRO A 25 2.21 18.00 0.05
CA PRO A 25 1.79 17.74 -1.32
C PRO A 25 2.54 16.55 -1.93
N ILE A 26 1.85 15.69 -2.66
CA ILE A 26 2.45 14.49 -3.30
C ILE A 26 3.65 14.85 -4.20
N LYS A 27 3.63 16.00 -4.89
CA LYS A 27 4.79 16.48 -5.68
C LYS A 27 6.05 16.78 -4.87
N ASP A 28 5.89 17.08 -3.58
CA ASP A 28 7.00 17.35 -2.66
C ASP A 28 7.56 16.05 -2.05
N ILE A 29 6.85 14.93 -2.21
CA ILE A 29 7.28 13.57 -1.86
C ILE A 29 7.92 12.90 -3.09
N TYR A 30 7.22 12.96 -4.22
CA TYR A 30 7.58 12.29 -5.47
C TYR A 30 7.71 13.34 -6.59
N PRO A 31 8.93 13.56 -7.13
CA PRO A 31 9.14 14.54 -8.20
C PRO A 31 8.43 14.23 -9.53
N SER A 32 8.15 12.95 -9.84
CA SER A 32 7.44 12.54 -11.05
C SER A 32 6.60 11.26 -10.83
N GLY A 33 5.87 10.83 -11.88
CA GLY A 33 5.14 9.56 -11.91
C GLY A 33 6.05 8.35 -11.67
N LYS A 34 7.28 8.40 -12.17
CA LYS A 34 8.27 7.36 -11.92
C LYS A 34 8.58 7.21 -10.44
N GLU A 35 8.95 8.29 -9.75
CA GLU A 35 9.25 8.21 -8.32
C GLU A 35 8.01 7.82 -7.50
N LEU A 36 6.81 8.25 -7.91
CA LEU A 36 5.57 7.87 -7.24
C LEU A 36 5.41 6.34 -7.27
N CYS A 37 5.41 5.74 -8.45
CA CYS A 37 5.19 4.31 -8.60
C CYS A 37 6.32 3.44 -8.02
N GLU A 38 7.58 3.84 -8.19
CA GLU A 38 8.72 3.04 -7.75
C GLU A 38 9.00 3.15 -6.25
N LYS A 39 8.58 4.23 -5.58
CA LYS A 39 8.92 4.48 -4.16
C LYS A 39 7.77 4.29 -3.18
N MET A 40 6.54 4.70 -3.53
CA MET A 40 5.40 4.72 -2.60
C MET A 40 5.23 3.39 -1.88
N TRP A 41 5.40 2.29 -2.62
CA TRP A 41 5.22 0.93 -2.14
C TRP A 41 6.52 0.12 -2.09
N ASP A 42 7.62 0.74 -1.68
CA ASP A 42 8.93 0.06 -1.46
C ASP A 42 9.43 -0.76 -2.66
N GLY A 43 9.33 -0.22 -3.88
CA GLY A 43 9.76 -0.92 -5.09
C GLY A 43 8.86 -2.08 -5.52
N ALA A 44 7.60 -2.11 -5.06
CA ALA A 44 6.56 -2.99 -5.58
C ALA A 44 6.49 -2.95 -7.11
N PHE A 45 6.58 -1.74 -7.67
CA PHE A 45 6.41 -1.47 -9.10
C PHE A 45 7.68 -0.92 -9.75
N VAL A 46 7.80 -1.15 -11.05
CA VAL A 46 8.84 -0.59 -11.92
C VAL A 46 8.15 0.23 -13.01
N TYR A 47 8.64 1.44 -13.26
CA TYR A 47 8.12 2.31 -14.32
C TYR A 47 8.59 1.79 -15.69
N GLU A 48 7.70 1.15 -16.44
CA GLU A 48 8.02 0.52 -17.73
C GLU A 48 7.52 1.37 -18.92
N THR A 49 8.47 1.74 -19.79
CA THR A 49 8.23 2.59 -20.96
C THR A 49 7.88 1.76 -22.21
N ASP A 50 8.33 0.51 -22.28
CA ASP A 50 7.81 -0.45 -23.25
C ASP A 50 6.44 -0.94 -22.78
N LEU A 51 5.41 -0.19 -23.16
CA LEU A 51 4.01 -0.45 -22.79
C LEU A 51 3.52 -1.84 -23.20
N SER A 52 4.22 -2.51 -24.12
CA SER A 52 3.89 -3.87 -24.54
C SER A 52 4.38 -4.94 -23.55
N ARG A 53 5.24 -4.57 -22.60
CA ARG A 53 5.80 -5.39 -21.52
C ARG A 53 5.31 -4.97 -20.14
N ALA A 54 4.40 -3.99 -20.07
CA ALA A 54 3.93 -3.38 -18.84
C ALA A 54 2.51 -3.81 -18.51
N TYR A 55 2.26 -4.12 -17.24
CA TYR A 55 0.92 -4.45 -16.73
C TYR A 55 0.06 -3.18 -16.66
N THR A 56 -1.21 -3.30 -17.03
CA THR A 56 -2.19 -2.25 -16.79
C THR A 56 -2.82 -2.44 -15.42
N MET A 57 -2.98 -1.35 -14.69
CA MET A 57 -3.56 -1.32 -13.34
C MET A 57 -5.09 -1.23 -13.38
N TRP A 58 -5.67 -1.02 -14.55
CA TRP A 58 -7.11 -1.01 -14.80
C TRP A 58 -7.40 -1.37 -16.27
N PHE A 59 -8.54 -1.99 -16.53
CA PHE A 59 -8.93 -2.37 -17.90
C PHE A 59 -10.46 -2.50 -18.03
N PHE A 60 -10.97 -2.44 -19.26
CA PHE A 60 -12.41 -2.56 -19.57
C PHE A 60 -12.70 -3.74 -20.51
N GLU A 61 -11.65 -4.41 -20.97
CA GLU A 61 -11.69 -5.58 -21.81
C GLU A 61 -12.34 -6.76 -21.07
N ARG A 62 -13.01 -7.63 -21.83
CA ARG A 62 -13.65 -8.84 -21.29
C ARG A 62 -12.63 -9.80 -20.67
N ASP A 63 -11.49 -9.93 -21.32
CA ASP A 63 -10.40 -10.81 -20.91
C ASP A 63 -9.28 -9.97 -20.30
N ASN A 64 -8.67 -10.48 -19.23
CA ASN A 64 -7.60 -9.76 -18.54
C ASN A 64 -6.37 -9.56 -19.46
N PRO A 65 -6.05 -8.32 -19.88
CA PRO A 65 -4.92 -8.07 -20.77
C PRO A 65 -3.56 -8.41 -20.12
N ASN A 66 -3.49 -8.41 -18.78
CA ASN A 66 -2.27 -8.74 -18.04
C ASN A 66 -1.85 -10.21 -18.24
N ASP A 67 -2.76 -11.11 -18.59
CA ASP A 67 -2.41 -12.49 -18.93
C ASP A 67 -1.49 -12.54 -20.16
N LYS A 68 -1.73 -11.68 -21.16
CA LYS A 68 -0.88 -11.57 -22.36
C LYS A 68 0.49 -10.97 -22.03
N VAL A 69 0.53 -9.98 -21.15
CA VAL A 69 1.78 -9.38 -20.67
C VAL A 69 2.62 -10.42 -19.91
N SER A 70 2.01 -11.20 -19.01
CA SER A 70 2.67 -12.32 -18.33
C SER A 70 3.32 -13.29 -19.31
N HIS A 71 2.59 -13.74 -20.32
CA HIS A 71 3.14 -14.62 -21.35
C HIS A 71 4.31 -14.01 -22.10
N LYS A 72 4.22 -12.73 -22.47
CA LYS A 72 5.32 -12.03 -23.16
C LYS A 72 6.58 -11.91 -22.31
N LEU A 73 6.42 -11.82 -20.99
CA LEU A 73 7.51 -11.80 -20.01
C LEU A 73 8.03 -13.21 -19.66
N GLY A 74 7.59 -14.26 -20.35
CA GLY A 74 7.99 -15.64 -20.08
C GLY A 74 7.39 -16.19 -18.78
N LYS A 75 6.29 -15.61 -18.30
CA LYS A 75 5.53 -16.08 -17.14
C LYS A 75 4.24 -16.75 -17.57
N THR A 76 3.67 -17.54 -16.67
CA THR A 76 2.36 -18.17 -16.87
C THR A 76 1.36 -17.53 -15.91
N PRO A 77 0.20 -17.05 -16.37
CA PRO A 77 -0.86 -16.61 -15.48
C PRO A 77 -1.18 -17.66 -14.41
N PRO A 78 -1.17 -17.31 -13.13
CA PRO A 78 -1.20 -18.30 -12.06
C PRO A 78 -2.61 -18.85 -11.85
N ASN A 79 -2.71 -20.13 -11.52
CA ASN A 79 -3.95 -20.77 -11.08
C ASN A 79 -4.11 -20.73 -9.54
N LYS A 80 -3.28 -19.95 -8.86
CA LYS A 80 -3.27 -19.72 -7.42
C LYS A 80 -3.12 -18.23 -7.16
N CYS A 81 -3.73 -17.74 -6.08
CA CYS A 81 -3.44 -16.42 -5.55
C CYS A 81 -2.24 -16.53 -4.62
N HIS A 82 -1.11 -15.94 -5.01
CA HIS A 82 0.14 -16.07 -4.24
C HIS A 82 0.23 -15.08 -3.08
N LEU A 83 -0.43 -13.94 -3.18
CA LEU A 83 -0.55 -12.96 -2.10
C LEU A 83 -1.55 -13.44 -1.05
N GLN A 84 -1.38 -13.01 0.20
CA GLN A 84 -2.18 -13.46 1.35
C GLN A 84 -2.81 -12.29 2.13
N TYR A 85 -3.35 -12.57 3.31
CA TYR A 85 -4.28 -11.74 4.11
C TYR A 85 -5.73 -11.75 3.62
N LEU A 86 -6.08 -10.91 2.66
CA LEU A 86 -7.47 -10.77 2.18
C LEU A 86 -7.76 -11.56 0.91
N HIS A 87 -6.71 -12.05 0.26
CA HIS A 87 -6.77 -12.83 -0.95
C HIS A 87 -7.45 -14.19 -0.76
N LYS A 88 -8.03 -14.72 -1.84
CA LYS A 88 -8.44 -16.12 -1.99
C LYS A 88 -7.22 -17.02 -2.08
N THR A 89 -7.42 -18.34 -2.14
CA THR A 89 -6.37 -19.31 -2.47
C THR A 89 -6.25 -19.53 -3.97
N VAL A 90 -7.37 -19.49 -4.69
CA VAL A 90 -7.47 -19.75 -6.14
C VAL A 90 -8.28 -18.62 -6.78
N PRO A 91 -7.84 -18.08 -7.94
CA PRO A 91 -8.63 -17.08 -8.67
C PRO A 91 -9.97 -17.65 -9.11
N GLY A 92 -11.04 -16.88 -8.99
CA GLY A 92 -12.37 -17.32 -9.40
C GLY A 92 -13.34 -16.16 -9.59
N PRO A 93 -14.54 -16.44 -10.11
CA PRO A 93 -15.54 -15.41 -10.37
C PRO A 93 -16.06 -14.79 -9.08
N GLU A 94 -16.50 -13.53 -9.19
CA GLU A 94 -17.16 -12.74 -8.16
C GLU A 94 -18.66 -12.56 -8.48
N PRO A 95 -19.51 -12.34 -7.47
CA PRO A 95 -20.96 -12.21 -7.63
C PRO A 95 -21.36 -10.99 -8.49
N ASP A 96 -22.63 -10.92 -8.88
CA ASP A 96 -23.12 -9.86 -9.77
C ASP A 96 -23.06 -8.45 -9.18
N ASN A 97 -23.04 -8.32 -7.86
CA ASN A 97 -22.85 -7.04 -7.18
C ASN A 97 -21.38 -6.62 -7.07
N PHE A 98 -20.45 -7.30 -7.74
CA PHE A 98 -19.03 -6.93 -7.81
C PHE A 98 -18.78 -5.76 -8.76
N THR A 99 -18.96 -4.55 -8.24
CA THR A 99 -18.98 -3.31 -9.04
C THR A 99 -17.74 -2.45 -8.92
N GLU A 100 -17.09 -2.39 -7.75
CA GLU A 100 -15.95 -1.48 -7.56
C GLU A 100 -14.73 -1.98 -8.34
N CYS A 101 -14.22 -3.17 -8.04
CA CYS A 101 -13.07 -3.79 -8.72
C CYS A 101 -13.48 -4.64 -9.94
N HIS A 102 -14.53 -4.22 -10.66
CA HIS A 102 -15.18 -5.00 -11.71
C HIS A 102 -14.28 -5.57 -12.85
N PRO A 103 -13.10 -5.00 -13.20
CA PRO A 103 -12.27 -5.59 -14.26
C PRO A 103 -11.93 -7.06 -14.01
N TRP A 104 -11.78 -7.46 -12.75
CA TRP A 104 -11.43 -8.84 -12.38
C TRP A 104 -12.64 -9.75 -12.10
N LYS A 105 -13.88 -9.30 -12.33
CA LYS A 105 -15.11 -10.04 -11.94
C LYS A 105 -15.09 -11.52 -12.31
N ASN A 106 -14.58 -11.88 -13.49
CA ASN A 106 -14.61 -13.26 -13.97
C ASN A 106 -13.50 -14.14 -13.36
N ARG A 107 -12.41 -13.54 -12.86
CA ARG A 107 -11.23 -14.24 -12.34
C ARG A 107 -10.44 -13.32 -11.41
N ALA A 108 -10.91 -13.21 -10.16
CA ALA A 108 -10.31 -12.37 -9.13
C ALA A 108 -9.68 -13.18 -8.00
N CYS A 109 -8.63 -12.62 -7.40
CA CYS A 109 -8.06 -13.05 -6.13
C CYS A 109 -8.69 -12.38 -4.90
N CYS A 110 -9.43 -11.29 -5.06
CA CYS A 110 -10.15 -10.61 -3.99
C CYS A 110 -11.57 -11.18 -3.82
N ARG A 111 -12.30 -10.68 -2.82
CA ARG A 111 -13.73 -10.95 -2.59
C ARG A 111 -14.53 -9.65 -2.57
N GLN A 112 -15.78 -9.68 -3.02
CA GLN A 112 -16.70 -8.55 -2.97
C GLN A 112 -16.83 -7.96 -1.57
N GLU A 113 -16.78 -8.80 -0.54
CA GLU A 113 -16.83 -8.38 0.87
C GLU A 113 -15.63 -7.52 1.29
N THR A 114 -14.47 -7.72 0.66
CA THR A 114 -13.23 -6.98 0.93
C THR A 114 -13.09 -5.73 0.05
N VAL A 115 -13.76 -5.70 -1.10
CA VAL A 115 -13.66 -4.59 -2.06
C VAL A 115 -15.02 -4.04 -2.55
N PRO A 116 -16.02 -3.83 -1.67
CA PRO A 116 -17.36 -3.47 -2.12
C PRO A 116 -17.48 -2.01 -2.59
N TYR A 117 -16.65 -1.11 -2.06
CA TYR A 117 -16.61 0.33 -2.35
C TYR A 117 -15.34 0.97 -1.75
N PRO A 118 -14.93 2.19 -2.16
CA PRO A 118 -13.64 2.78 -1.81
C PRO A 118 -13.35 2.90 -0.32
N LEU A 119 -14.33 3.37 0.47
CA LEU A 119 -14.15 3.54 1.92
C LEU A 119 -13.81 2.22 2.62
N LYS A 120 -14.42 1.10 2.21
CA LYS A 120 -14.12 -0.21 2.79
C LYS A 120 -12.72 -0.67 2.41
N ILE A 121 -12.32 -0.48 1.14
CA ILE A 121 -10.98 -0.83 0.65
C ILE A 121 -9.91 -0.07 1.45
N ASN A 122 -10.08 1.23 1.65
CA ASN A 122 -9.18 2.08 2.43
C ASN A 122 -9.02 1.60 3.88
N GLN A 123 -10.08 1.03 4.47
CA GLN A 123 -10.12 0.61 5.86
C GLN A 123 -9.66 -0.84 6.11
N ASN A 124 -9.30 -1.59 5.07
CA ASN A 124 -9.07 -3.03 5.16
C ASN A 124 -7.92 -3.42 6.11
N TYR A 125 -6.89 -2.57 6.21
CA TYR A 125 -5.65 -2.91 6.89
C TYR A 125 -5.48 -2.22 8.25
N GLY A 126 -6.33 -1.25 8.58
CA GLY A 126 -6.22 -0.46 9.81
C GLY A 126 -6.01 1.03 9.53
N PRO A 127 -6.22 1.89 10.54
CA PRO A 127 -6.12 3.35 10.39
C PRO A 127 -4.74 3.83 9.93
N GLU A 128 -3.67 3.11 10.27
CA GLU A 128 -2.28 3.42 9.92
C GLU A 128 -1.97 3.17 8.43
N TRP A 129 -2.77 2.35 7.76
CA TRP A 129 -2.64 1.95 6.35
C TRP A 129 -3.57 2.69 5.38
N ARG A 130 -4.32 3.66 5.90
CA ARG A 130 -5.24 4.45 5.09
C ARG A 130 -4.51 5.47 4.21
N TRP A 131 -4.88 5.56 2.93
CA TRP A 131 -4.30 6.56 2.02
C TRP A 131 -4.70 8.00 2.36
N ASP A 132 -5.82 8.19 3.07
CA ASP A 132 -6.38 9.50 3.44
C ASP A 132 -6.02 9.98 4.85
N ARG A 133 -4.90 9.48 5.40
CA ARG A 133 -4.36 9.93 6.70
C ARG A 133 -4.08 11.44 6.77
N CYS A 134 -3.82 12.08 5.63
CA CYS A 134 -3.61 13.53 5.51
C CYS A 134 -4.87 14.31 5.12
N GLY A 135 -6.04 13.70 5.29
CA GLY A 135 -7.32 14.23 4.84
C GLY A 135 -7.76 13.62 3.52
N ALA A 136 -8.98 13.97 3.11
CA ALA A 136 -9.57 13.47 1.89
C ALA A 136 -8.74 13.91 0.66
N LEU A 137 -8.43 12.96 -0.21
CA LEU A 137 -7.87 13.23 -1.53
C LEU A 137 -8.95 13.80 -2.45
N SER A 138 -8.53 14.50 -3.50
CA SER A 138 -9.43 14.84 -4.60
C SER A 138 -9.96 13.56 -5.25
N SER A 139 -11.19 13.60 -5.78
CA SER A 139 -11.80 12.41 -6.40
C SER A 139 -10.99 11.86 -7.58
N ALA A 140 -10.27 12.74 -8.30
CA ALA A 140 -9.38 12.32 -9.37
C ALA A 140 -8.17 11.53 -8.83
N CYS A 141 -7.58 11.97 -7.71
CA CYS A 141 -6.47 11.28 -7.09
C CYS A 141 -6.88 9.98 -6.40
N GLU A 142 -7.97 9.99 -5.61
CA GLU A 142 -8.45 8.81 -4.89
C GLU A 142 -8.76 7.66 -5.85
N ARG A 143 -9.23 7.95 -7.06
CA ARG A 143 -9.49 6.91 -8.06
C ARG A 143 -8.26 6.05 -8.34
N PHE A 144 -7.06 6.62 -8.37
CA PHE A 144 -5.84 5.87 -8.62
C PHE A 144 -5.45 4.97 -7.44
N PHE A 145 -5.67 5.42 -6.20
CA PHE A 145 -5.49 4.59 -5.00
C PHE A 145 -6.47 3.42 -4.99
N VAL A 146 -7.73 3.65 -5.37
CA VAL A 146 -8.73 2.58 -5.50
C VAL A 146 -8.35 1.59 -6.62
N GLN A 147 -7.89 2.08 -7.77
CA GLN A 147 -7.45 1.22 -8.87
C GLN A 147 -6.24 0.37 -8.47
N GLU A 148 -5.26 0.95 -7.79
CA GLU A 148 -4.08 0.23 -7.29
C GLU A 148 -4.46 -0.80 -6.23
N ALA A 149 -5.30 -0.45 -5.27
CA ALA A 149 -5.77 -1.40 -4.27
C ALA A 149 -6.59 -2.55 -4.90
N CYS A 150 -7.48 -2.24 -5.84
CA CYS A 150 -8.18 -3.28 -6.60
C CYS A 150 -7.22 -4.17 -7.38
N PHE A 151 -6.20 -3.60 -8.02
CA PHE A 151 -5.17 -4.36 -8.71
C PHE A 151 -4.44 -5.30 -7.74
N TYR A 152 -3.93 -4.78 -6.63
CA TYR A 152 -3.21 -5.57 -5.63
C TYR A 152 -4.06 -6.73 -5.10
N GLU A 153 -5.31 -6.46 -4.69
CA GLU A 153 -6.19 -7.48 -4.11
C GLU A 153 -6.71 -8.49 -5.13
N CYS A 154 -7.02 -8.04 -6.36
CA CYS A 154 -7.81 -8.82 -7.31
C CYS A 154 -7.00 -9.45 -8.43
N GLU A 155 -5.87 -8.87 -8.87
CA GLU A 155 -5.10 -9.33 -10.03
C GLU A 155 -4.33 -10.62 -9.73
N PRO A 156 -4.68 -11.75 -10.38
CA PRO A 156 -3.93 -12.99 -10.18
C PRO A 156 -2.44 -12.85 -10.53
N ASN A 157 -2.11 -12.08 -11.56
CA ASN A 157 -0.74 -11.89 -12.02
C ASN A 157 0.15 -11.08 -11.05
N ALA A 158 -0.42 -10.31 -10.12
CA ALA A 158 0.36 -9.59 -9.10
C ALA A 158 1.17 -10.57 -8.24
N GLY A 159 0.61 -11.76 -7.98
CA GLY A 159 1.27 -12.83 -7.25
C GLY A 159 2.56 -13.36 -7.90
N LEU A 160 2.75 -13.17 -9.21
CA LEU A 160 3.99 -13.56 -9.92
C LEU A 160 5.21 -12.72 -9.51
N TYR A 161 4.98 -11.63 -8.77
CA TYR A 161 5.98 -10.69 -8.29
C TYR A 161 6.10 -10.71 -6.77
N ARG A 162 5.52 -11.71 -6.10
CA ARG A 162 5.69 -11.87 -4.64
C ARG A 162 7.18 -11.92 -4.29
N LYS A 163 7.61 -10.99 -3.44
CA LYS A 163 9.02 -10.74 -3.10
C LYS A 163 9.71 -11.98 -2.55
N ILE A 164 9.01 -12.71 -1.68
CA ILE A 164 9.45 -13.99 -1.13
C ILE A 164 8.56 -15.10 -1.69
N SER A 165 9.15 -15.94 -2.55
CA SER A 165 8.42 -17.04 -3.18
C SER A 165 7.93 -18.06 -2.14
N ASP A 166 6.93 -18.87 -2.48
CA ASP A 166 6.48 -19.96 -1.59
C ASP A 166 7.62 -20.96 -1.28
N LYS A 167 8.60 -21.11 -2.17
CA LYS A 167 9.76 -21.99 -2.00
C LYS A 167 10.79 -21.42 -1.03
N ASP A 168 10.98 -20.10 -1.05
CA ASP A 168 12.00 -19.41 -0.27
C ASP A 168 11.45 -18.85 1.05
N PHE A 169 10.14 -18.99 1.30
CA PHE A 169 9.50 -18.54 2.52
C PHE A 169 9.96 -19.34 3.74
N ASP A 170 10.28 -18.60 4.80
CA ASP A 170 10.75 -19.13 6.08
C ASP A 170 10.00 -18.36 7.17
N GLU A 171 9.13 -19.05 7.90
CA GLU A 171 8.30 -18.45 8.94
C GLU A 171 9.13 -17.93 10.14
N SER A 172 10.35 -18.44 10.31
CA SER A 172 11.24 -18.00 11.39
C SER A 172 11.98 -16.70 11.07
N ASN A 173 12.03 -16.29 9.79
CA ASN A 173 12.67 -15.05 9.38
C ASN A 173 11.65 -13.89 9.46
N PRO A 174 11.83 -12.91 10.35
CA PRO A 174 10.90 -11.78 10.49
C PRO A 174 10.84 -10.87 9.25
N GLU A 175 11.83 -10.94 8.35
CA GLU A 175 11.81 -10.22 7.07
C GLU A 175 10.95 -10.92 6.01
N HIS A 176 10.63 -12.20 6.21
CA HIS A 176 9.83 -12.98 5.28
C HIS A 176 8.35 -12.77 5.54
N ASN A 177 7.66 -12.32 4.50
CA ASN A 177 6.22 -12.15 4.53
C ASN A 177 5.57 -12.67 3.25
N LYS A 178 4.23 -12.71 3.26
CA LYS A 178 3.44 -13.35 2.20
C LYS A 178 2.65 -12.36 1.34
N TRP A 179 2.94 -11.06 1.48
CA TRP A 179 2.13 -9.97 0.95
C TRP A 179 2.93 -8.98 0.09
N GLN A 180 4.23 -8.81 0.35
CA GLN A 180 5.05 -7.91 -0.45
C GLN A 180 5.20 -8.42 -1.88
N ILE A 181 4.95 -7.54 -2.84
CA ILE A 181 5.41 -7.69 -4.22
C ILE A 181 6.66 -6.83 -4.46
N ARG A 182 7.42 -7.15 -5.49
CA ARG A 182 8.59 -6.36 -5.88
C ARG A 182 8.83 -6.44 -7.39
N GLY A 183 9.15 -5.30 -7.99
CA GLY A 183 9.67 -5.24 -9.35
C GLY A 183 8.63 -5.53 -10.44
N MET A 184 7.33 -5.33 -10.18
CA MET A 184 6.30 -5.55 -11.19
C MET A 184 6.27 -4.39 -12.20
N PRO A 185 6.53 -4.64 -13.50
CA PRO A 185 6.58 -3.56 -14.49
C PRO A 185 5.17 -3.07 -14.79
N ILE A 186 4.84 -1.84 -14.40
CA ILE A 186 3.54 -1.21 -14.70
C ILE A 186 3.74 -0.09 -15.71
N ARG A 187 2.67 0.25 -16.42
CA ARG A 187 2.77 1.20 -17.52
C ARG A 187 3.21 2.57 -17.02
N ALA A 188 4.22 3.13 -17.68
CA ALA A 188 4.70 4.49 -17.48
C ALA A 188 3.57 5.55 -17.54
N ASP A 189 2.67 5.43 -18.51
CA ASP A 189 1.57 6.38 -18.70
C ASP A 189 0.54 6.35 -17.54
N TYR A 190 0.33 5.19 -16.91
CA TYR A 190 -0.48 5.09 -15.69
C TYR A 190 0.17 5.83 -14.53
N CYS A 191 1.48 5.68 -14.35
CA CYS A 191 2.22 6.35 -13.28
C CYS A 191 2.21 7.87 -13.43
N ASP A 192 2.38 8.37 -14.66
CA ASP A 192 2.34 9.80 -14.94
C ASP A 192 0.93 10.38 -14.75
N ALA A 193 -0.11 9.63 -15.12
CA ALA A 193 -1.49 10.01 -14.89
C ALA A 193 -1.83 10.05 -13.40
N TRP A 194 -1.41 9.04 -12.63
CA TRP A 194 -1.59 9.01 -11.18
C TRP A 194 -0.94 10.22 -10.52
N TRP A 195 0.33 10.47 -10.80
CA TRP A 195 1.03 11.62 -10.25
C TRP A 195 0.37 12.94 -10.65
N THR A 196 -0.02 13.09 -11.92
CA THR A 196 -0.67 14.32 -12.40
C THR A 196 -1.98 14.60 -11.67
N ALA A 197 -2.79 13.56 -11.41
CA ALA A 197 -4.05 13.68 -10.68
C ALA A 197 -3.83 14.02 -9.20
N CYS A 198 -2.74 13.53 -8.61
CA CYS A 198 -2.50 13.58 -7.16
C CYS A 198 -1.55 14.69 -6.70
N ARG A 199 -0.75 15.28 -7.58
CA ARG A 199 0.43 16.11 -7.23
C ARG A 199 0.20 17.24 -6.22
N ASN A 200 -1.02 17.77 -6.10
CA ASN A 200 -1.34 18.85 -5.16
C ASN A 200 -2.09 18.37 -3.90
N ASP A 201 -2.51 17.11 -3.86
CA ASP A 201 -3.19 16.54 -2.70
C ASP A 201 -2.17 16.21 -1.62
N LEU A 202 -2.62 16.26 -0.36
CA LEU A 202 -1.76 15.97 0.79
C LEU A 202 -1.64 14.46 0.99
N PHE A 203 -0.41 14.02 1.27
CA PHE A 203 -0.12 12.63 1.58
C PHE A 203 0.98 12.54 2.63
N CYS A 204 1.10 11.38 3.25
CA CYS A 204 2.16 11.05 4.18
C CYS A 204 2.97 9.87 3.65
N ALA A 205 4.29 10.04 3.60
CA ALA A 205 5.22 8.95 3.34
C ALA A 205 6.48 9.17 4.18
N TYR A 206 7.05 8.08 4.65
CA TYR A 206 8.23 8.06 5.50
C TYR A 206 9.51 8.07 4.66
N GLY A 207 10.65 8.34 5.31
CA GLY A 207 11.98 8.22 4.71
C GLY A 207 12.10 8.90 3.34
N GLN A 208 12.49 8.11 2.33
CA GLN A 208 12.68 8.55 0.94
C GLN A 208 11.38 8.54 0.10
N GLY A 209 10.21 8.49 0.74
CA GLY A 209 8.91 8.39 0.08
C GLY A 209 8.28 6.99 0.15
N CYS A 210 8.70 6.14 1.09
CA CYS A 210 8.08 4.84 1.28
C CYS A 210 6.91 4.95 2.27
N TYR A 211 5.75 4.41 1.92
CA TYR A 211 4.57 4.42 2.79
C TYR A 211 4.68 3.42 3.96
N TYR A 212 5.38 2.29 3.77
CA TYR A 212 5.44 1.19 4.74
C TYR A 212 6.38 1.42 5.94
N GLU A 213 7.32 2.36 5.84
CA GLU A 213 8.51 2.40 6.70
C GLU A 213 8.22 2.52 8.20
N GLU A 214 7.11 3.10 8.67
CA GLU A 214 6.75 3.03 10.12
C GLU A 214 5.39 2.43 10.44
N ALA A 215 4.55 2.09 9.44
CA ALA A 215 3.31 1.37 9.73
C ALA A 215 3.56 -0.07 10.25
N GLY A 216 4.82 -0.54 10.22
CA GLY A 216 5.28 -1.78 10.87
C GLY A 216 6.35 -1.61 11.97
N ARG A 217 6.76 -0.38 12.34
CA ARG A 217 7.74 -0.18 13.42
C ARG A 217 7.01 0.15 14.72
N ASP A 218 6.97 -0.82 15.64
CA ASP A 218 6.58 -0.56 17.03
C ASP A 218 7.67 0.30 17.68
N TYR A 219 7.51 1.62 17.62
CA TYR A 219 8.41 2.61 18.22
C TYR A 219 8.72 2.33 19.68
N LEU A 220 7.81 1.67 20.40
CA LEU A 220 8.02 1.27 21.79
C LEU A 220 9.12 0.21 21.89
N SER A 221 9.16 -0.75 20.96
CA SER A 221 10.18 -1.81 20.93
C SER A 221 11.57 -1.25 20.62
N ASP A 222 11.68 -0.34 19.65
CA ASP A 222 12.95 0.30 19.27
C ASP A 222 13.45 1.27 20.36
N PHE A 223 12.55 2.00 21.02
CA PHE A 223 12.89 2.84 22.17
C PHE A 223 13.35 2.01 23.37
N ILE A 224 12.66 0.91 23.68
CA ILE A 224 13.07 -0.02 24.75
C ILE A 224 14.43 -0.66 24.42
N ASN A 225 14.67 -1.06 23.17
CA ASN A 225 15.93 -1.65 22.76
C ASN A 225 17.07 -0.62 22.78
N SER A 226 16.81 0.63 22.39
CA SER A 226 17.75 1.75 22.52
C SER A 226 18.09 2.04 23.99
N ILE A 227 17.10 2.10 24.88
CA ILE A 227 17.31 2.25 26.34
C ILE A 227 18.10 1.07 26.91
N LYS A 228 17.77 -0.17 26.54
CA LYS A 228 18.53 -1.35 26.97
C LYS A 228 19.98 -1.29 26.51
N SER A 229 20.23 -0.78 25.30
CA SER A 229 21.60 -0.58 24.80
C SER A 229 22.35 0.49 25.61
N ILE A 230 21.69 1.59 25.96
CA ILE A 230 22.27 2.68 26.76
C ILE A 230 22.54 2.22 28.20
N LEU A 231 21.61 1.49 28.82
CA LEU A 231 21.77 0.96 30.18
C LEU A 231 22.84 -0.14 30.25
N GLY A 232 23.04 -0.92 29.19
CA GLY A 232 24.12 -1.91 29.09
C GLY A 232 25.53 -1.30 29.02
N TRP A 233 25.66 -0.02 28.64
CA TRP A 233 26.91 0.73 28.69
C TRP A 233 27.27 1.24 30.09
N PHE A 234 26.28 1.38 30.99
CA PHE A 234 26.49 1.83 32.37
C PHE A 234 26.71 0.67 33.36
N SER A 235 26.68 -0.58 32.89
CA SER A 235 26.91 -1.78 33.72
C SER A 235 28.23 -2.50 33.42
N GLN A 236 29.21 -1.81 32.82
CA GLN A 236 30.62 -2.23 32.76
C GLN A 236 31.51 -1.26 33.53
#